data_AF-A0A832B720-F1
#
_entry.id   AF-A0A832B720-F1
#
_cell.length_a   1.000
_cell.length_b   1.000
_cell.length_c   1.000
_cell.angle_alpha   90.00
_cell.angle_beta   90.00
_cell.angle_gamma   90.00
#
_symmetry.space_group_name_H-M   'P 1'
#
loop_
_entity.id
_entity.type
_entity.pdbx_description
1 polymer ?
#
loop_
_entity_poly.entity_id
_entity_poly.type
_entity_poly.pdbx_seq_one_letter_code
_entity_poly.pdbx_strand_id
1 'polypeptide(L)'
;MPITVRSRRGDDERLYQFLMDWVRRIMQLSIVAVAVLYAYILYGLLFGSVSQWTSLAPADQARIAGNVQGATLYLNIAIGVLLLTSAVLYYDEQPTGYLMVMGAVLFYLGLPYLIGQMMPEQIQEWARSRNTAALAILAQLKTAGLMMSVPGSILLVRDVVLQIIEGSRRKREQFSAMQYGGSVKEEAPVPGALIGMLAKCWQLPYCREAIRKFCPIYLSRRRCWRERVGCMCEERVIRHAMDVLINKQEIVQDAAKPTAPADDLIQGLDLTKPASEHEADRAAAPVLPPVRMRPGEVKIPHNPNLSMAAKKERCRNCVIYNEHQRLKYQAIAPLVVVGVPAAAYFNIGWIISTLHQLLHTVDELMARFSFAANPQDTGFAVSLTSTSVVAEYLIIGCIVVILTTAALRWLEYFIFQLKI
;
A
#
# COMPACT_ATOMS: atom_id res chain seq x y z
N MET A 1 -23.69 4.95 8.98
CA MET A 1 -24.48 5.39 7.81
C MET A 1 -23.49 5.62 6.69
N PRO A 2 -23.54 4.87 5.57
CA PRO A 2 -22.77 5.26 4.42
C PRO A 2 -23.37 6.58 3.94
N ILE A 3 -22.62 7.67 4.10
CA ILE A 3 -22.91 8.91 3.40
C ILE A 3 -22.90 8.49 1.93
N THR A 4 -24.08 8.40 1.32
CA THR A 4 -24.20 8.25 -0.12
C THR A 4 -23.66 9.54 -0.70
N VAL A 5 -22.35 9.56 -0.94
CA VAL A 5 -21.63 10.68 -1.52
C VAL A 5 -22.23 10.88 -2.91
N ARG A 6 -23.22 11.78 -2.96
CA ARG A 6 -23.79 12.35 -4.16
C ARG A 6 -22.61 12.73 -5.04
N SER A 7 -22.45 12.06 -6.18
CA SER A 7 -21.23 12.08 -7.00
C SER A 7 -20.63 13.47 -7.07
N ARG A 8 -19.65 13.76 -6.21
CA ARG A 8 -18.86 14.98 -6.28
C ARG A 8 -18.18 14.96 -7.64
N ARG A 9 -18.03 16.12 -8.28
CA ARG A 9 -17.25 16.21 -9.52
C ARG A 9 -15.90 15.55 -9.26
N GLY A 10 -15.41 14.74 -10.20
CA GLY A 10 -14.18 13.95 -10.00
C GLY A 10 -12.95 14.77 -9.63
N ASP A 11 -12.97 16.09 -9.85
CA ASP A 11 -11.92 17.02 -9.44
C ASP A 11 -11.86 17.21 -7.91
N ASP A 12 -13.01 17.23 -7.21
CA ASP A 12 -13.07 17.40 -5.75
C ASP A 12 -12.48 16.17 -5.03
N GLU A 13 -12.74 14.97 -5.56
CA GLU A 13 -12.24 13.72 -5.00
C GLU A 13 -10.71 13.60 -5.18
N ARG A 14 -10.20 14.01 -6.34
CA ARG A 14 -8.74 14.08 -6.60
C ARG A 14 -8.05 15.06 -5.67
N LEU A 15 -8.64 16.25 -5.47
CA LEU A 15 -8.08 17.24 -4.56
C LEU A 15 -8.05 16.73 -3.11
N TYR A 16 -9.14 16.09 -2.66
CA TYR A 16 -9.19 15.48 -1.33
C TYR A 16 -8.13 14.38 -1.15
N GLN A 17 -8.02 13.45 -2.10
CA GLN A 17 -7.01 12.39 -2.07
C GLN A 17 -5.59 12.96 -2.03
N PHE A 18 -5.31 13.96 -2.87
CA PHE A 18 -4.03 14.64 -2.88
C PHE A 18 -3.72 15.30 -1.53
N LEU A 19 -4.68 16.02 -0.95
CA LEU A 19 -4.51 16.65 0.37
C LEU A 19 -4.23 15.60 1.46
N MET A 20 -4.98 14.50 1.49
CA MET A 20 -4.78 13.43 2.48
C MET A 20 -3.41 12.74 2.33
N ASP A 21 -2.93 12.54 1.11
CA ASP A 21 -1.59 12.01 0.86
C ASP A 21 -0.50 12.97 1.35
N TRP A 22 -0.69 14.28 1.18
CA TRP A 22 0.22 15.29 1.72
C TRP A 22 0.22 15.29 3.24
N VAL A 23 -0.94 15.29 3.89
CA VAL A 23 -1.05 15.23 5.36
C VAL A 23 -0.34 13.98 5.89
N ARG A 24 -0.49 12.83 5.23
CA ARG A 24 0.22 11.59 5.59
C ARG A 24 1.74 11.71 5.52
N ARG A 25 2.27 12.34 4.46
CA ARG A 25 3.72 12.58 4.33
C ARG A 25 4.22 13.54 5.39
N ILE A 26 3.48 14.62 5.67
CA ILE A 26 3.84 15.58 6.72
C ILE A 26 3.87 14.89 8.08
N MET A 27 2.88 14.05 8.39
CA MET A 27 2.85 13.26 9.61
C MET A 27 4.05 12.30 9.72
N GLN A 28 4.40 11.59 8.66
CA GLN A 28 5.56 10.70 8.65
C GLN A 28 6.87 11.47 8.89
N LEU A 29 7.02 12.63 8.25
CA LEU A 29 8.17 13.51 8.44
C LEU A 29 8.23 14.06 9.86
N SER A 30 7.09 14.43 10.46
CA SER A 30 7.06 14.93 11.84
C SER A 30 7.36 13.85 12.86
N ILE A 31 6.92 12.60 12.66
CA ILE A 31 7.33 11.45 13.51
C ILE A 31 8.85 11.30 13.51
N VAL A 32 9.48 11.30 12.32
CA VAL A 32 10.93 11.18 12.19
C VAL A 32 11.63 12.38 12.85
N ALA A 33 11.14 13.60 12.62
CA ALA A 33 11.70 14.80 13.22
C ALA A 33 11.63 14.78 14.76
N VAL A 34 10.48 14.38 15.32
CA VAL A 34 10.31 14.21 16.77
C VAL A 34 11.30 13.18 17.31
N ALA A 35 11.39 12.01 16.69
CA ALA A 35 12.30 10.95 17.12
C ALA A 35 13.77 11.39 17.10
N VAL A 36 14.21 12.05 16.02
CA VAL A 36 15.58 12.55 15.87
C VAL A 36 15.89 13.65 16.89
N LEU A 37 15.01 14.65 17.04
CA LEU A 37 15.20 15.74 17.99
C LEU A 37 15.20 15.24 19.44
N TYR A 38 14.36 14.26 19.76
CA TYR A 38 14.31 13.66 21.08
C TYR A 38 15.57 12.84 21.37
N ALA A 39 16.03 12.02 20.41
CA ALA A 39 17.29 11.29 20.53
C ALA A 39 18.48 12.25 20.68
N TYR A 40 18.50 13.35 19.93
CA TYR A 40 19.52 14.39 20.02
C TYR A 40 19.57 15.05 21.41
N ILE A 41 18.41 15.43 21.95
CA ILE A 41 18.32 16.03 23.30
C ILE A 41 18.75 15.02 24.37
N LEU A 42 18.28 13.77 24.28
CA LEU A 42 18.69 12.71 25.22
C LEU A 42 20.18 12.39 25.12
N TYR A 43 20.74 12.36 23.91
CA TYR A 43 22.17 12.17 23.71
C TYR A 43 22.98 13.29 24.38
N GLY A 44 22.57 14.56 24.18
CA GLY A 44 23.18 15.70 24.86
C GLY A 44 23.12 15.61 26.39
N LEU A 45 21.99 15.11 26.92
CA LEU A 45 21.78 14.94 28.36
C LEU A 45 22.63 13.81 28.96
N LEU A 46 22.65 12.64 28.31
CA LEU A 46 23.25 11.41 28.85
C LEU A 46 24.74 11.29 28.56
N PHE A 47 25.17 11.67 27.36
CA PHE A 47 26.54 11.46 26.86
C PHE A 47 27.28 12.77 26.57
N GLY A 48 26.57 13.89 26.49
CA GLY A 48 27.15 15.18 26.19
C GLY A 48 27.84 15.86 27.38
N SER A 49 28.54 16.96 27.07
CA SER A 49 29.21 17.84 28.04
C SER A 49 28.24 18.60 28.95
N VAL A 50 26.92 18.48 28.72
CA VAL A 50 25.87 19.04 29.59
C VAL A 50 26.00 18.52 31.02
N SER A 51 26.50 17.29 31.20
CA SER A 51 26.79 16.70 32.51
C SER A 51 27.95 17.39 33.25
N GLN A 52 28.89 18.00 32.52
CA GLN A 52 30.10 18.65 33.05
C GLN A 52 29.98 20.19 33.03
N TRP A 53 28.77 20.70 33.17
CA TRP A 53 28.41 22.12 33.01
C TRP A 53 29.37 23.11 33.69
N THR A 54 29.77 22.81 34.94
CA THR A 54 30.61 23.68 35.76
C THR A 54 32.06 23.77 35.30
N SER A 55 32.53 22.80 34.51
CA SER A 55 33.90 22.77 33.97
C SER A 55 34.05 23.45 32.61
N LEU A 56 32.94 23.73 31.92
CA LEU A 56 32.92 24.33 30.60
C LEU A 56 33.20 25.83 30.65
N ALA A 57 33.87 26.35 29.63
CA ALA A 57 34.05 27.79 29.46
C ALA A 57 32.68 28.49 29.27
N PRO A 58 32.52 29.75 29.72
CA PRO A 58 31.25 30.46 29.62
C PRO A 58 30.71 30.58 28.17
N ALA A 59 31.60 30.67 27.18
CA ALA A 59 31.23 30.72 25.76
C ALA A 59 30.60 29.39 25.29
N ASP A 60 31.15 28.25 25.71
CA ASP A 60 30.61 26.93 25.37
C ASP A 60 29.30 26.66 26.09
N GLN A 61 29.17 27.10 27.34
CA GLN A 61 27.90 27.05 28.07
C GLN A 61 26.78 27.78 27.32
N ALA A 62 27.04 29.01 26.86
CA ALA A 62 26.07 29.79 26.08
C ALA A 62 25.71 29.11 24.76
N ARG A 63 26.69 28.53 24.04
CA ARG A 63 26.46 27.77 22.81
C ARG A 63 25.56 26.55 23.06
N ILE A 64 25.89 25.75 24.07
CA ILE A 64 25.13 24.54 24.41
C ILE A 64 23.70 24.89 24.83
N ALA A 65 23.52 25.91 25.68
CA ALA A 65 22.20 26.38 26.07
C ALA A 65 21.38 26.83 24.85
N GLY A 66 21.98 27.58 23.92
CA GLY A 66 21.33 27.99 22.67
C GLY A 66 20.90 26.80 21.80
N ASN A 67 21.77 25.79 21.66
CA ASN A 67 21.48 24.57 20.91
C ASN A 67 20.33 23.77 21.55
N VAL A 68 20.33 23.63 22.87
CA VAL A 68 19.25 22.94 23.61
C VAL A 68 17.92 23.71 23.48
N GLN A 69 17.94 25.03 23.60
CA GLN A 69 16.76 25.86 23.43
C GLN A 69 16.20 25.79 22.01
N GLY A 70 17.07 25.86 20.99
CA GLY A 70 16.68 25.70 19.59
C GLY A 70 16.07 24.32 19.32
N ALA A 71 16.74 23.24 19.76
CA ALA A 71 16.23 21.88 19.59
C ALA A 71 14.88 21.67 20.31
N THR A 72 14.72 22.27 21.50
CA THR A 72 13.47 22.26 22.25
C THR A 72 12.34 22.96 21.50
N LEU A 73 12.61 24.12 20.91
CA LEU A 73 11.64 24.86 20.09
C LEU A 73 11.23 24.04 18.86
N TYR A 74 12.21 23.49 18.12
CA TYR A 74 11.93 22.66 16.94
C TYR A 74 11.16 21.39 17.31
N LEU A 75 11.46 20.79 18.47
CA LEU A 75 10.74 19.62 18.97
C LEU A 75 9.26 19.97 19.26
N ASN A 76 9.00 21.10 19.91
CA ASN A 76 7.62 21.56 20.16
C ASN A 76 6.84 21.80 18.86
N ILE A 77 7.47 22.42 17.86
CA ILE A 77 6.85 22.62 16.54
C ILE A 77 6.55 21.27 15.89
N ALA A 78 7.52 20.35 15.88
CA ALA A 78 7.37 19.02 15.30
C ALA A 78 6.26 18.20 15.99
N ILE A 79 6.19 18.24 17.33
CA ILE A 79 5.11 17.63 18.11
C ILE A 79 3.77 18.27 17.75
N GLY A 80 3.68 19.60 17.69
CA GLY A 80 2.44 20.30 17.30
C GLY A 80 1.94 19.88 15.92
N VAL A 81 2.83 19.83 14.93
CA VAL A 81 2.51 19.36 13.57
C VAL A 81 2.10 17.88 13.58
N LEU A 82 2.80 17.04 14.33
CA LEU A 82 2.46 15.62 14.49
C LEU A 82 1.06 15.44 15.08
N LEU A 83 0.73 16.16 16.15
CA LEU A 83 -0.56 16.06 16.81
C LEU A 83 -1.69 16.54 15.91
N LEU A 84 -1.50 17.67 15.22
CA LEU A 84 -2.48 18.21 14.29
C LEU A 84 -2.75 17.25 13.11
N THR A 85 -1.69 16.77 12.47
CA THR A 85 -1.80 15.85 11.32
C THR A 85 -2.37 14.50 11.73
N SER A 86 -1.98 13.96 12.90
CA SER A 86 -2.56 12.72 13.44
C SER A 86 -4.05 12.88 13.74
N ALA A 87 -4.46 14.02 14.33
CA ALA A 87 -5.87 14.28 14.61
C ALA A 87 -6.73 14.39 13.34
N VAL A 88 -6.15 14.90 12.24
CA VAL A 88 -6.84 14.97 10.93
C VAL A 88 -6.91 13.60 10.25
N LEU A 89 -5.80 12.85 10.18
CA LEU A 89 -5.74 11.58 9.46
C LEU A 89 -6.50 10.46 10.15
N TYR A 90 -6.41 10.42 11.48
CA TYR A 90 -6.94 9.36 12.30
C TYR A 90 -8.12 9.83 13.13
N TYR A 91 -8.83 10.86 12.65
CA TYR A 91 -10.03 11.37 13.29
C TYR A 91 -11.04 10.23 13.52
N ASP A 92 -11.26 9.36 12.56
CA ASP A 92 -12.26 8.29 12.67
C ASP A 92 -11.75 7.01 13.35
N GLU A 93 -10.44 6.92 13.63
CA GLU A 93 -9.85 5.76 14.29
C GLU A 93 -9.94 5.91 15.82
N GLN A 94 -10.68 5.00 16.44
CA GLN A 94 -10.87 4.91 17.89
C GLN A 94 -9.58 4.85 18.72
N PRO A 95 -8.53 4.07 18.34
CA PRO A 95 -7.35 3.93 19.20
C PRO A 95 -6.53 5.23 19.36
N THR A 96 -6.70 6.20 18.47
CA THR A 96 -5.87 7.43 18.41
C THR A 96 -5.94 8.25 19.70
N GLY A 97 -7.15 8.47 20.23
CA GLY A 97 -7.36 9.24 21.46
C GLY A 97 -6.68 8.59 22.67
N TYR A 98 -6.83 7.28 22.83
CA TYR A 98 -6.20 6.52 23.91
C TYR A 98 -4.67 6.56 23.83
N LEU A 99 -4.10 6.38 22.63
CA LEU A 99 -2.65 6.42 22.42
C LEU A 99 -2.06 7.79 22.76
N MET A 100 -2.74 8.89 22.38
CA MET A 100 -2.31 10.25 22.72
C MET A 100 -2.35 10.51 24.22
N VAL A 101 -3.41 10.09 24.93
CA VAL A 101 -3.52 10.26 26.39
C VAL A 101 -2.50 9.40 27.13
N MET A 102 -2.31 8.14 26.73
CA MET A 102 -1.26 7.30 27.30
C MET A 102 0.13 7.88 27.08
N GLY A 103 0.41 8.39 25.88
CA GLY A 103 1.63 9.13 25.58
C GLY A 103 1.79 10.35 26.50
N ALA A 104 0.75 11.16 26.67
CA ALA A 104 0.77 12.31 27.56
C ALA A 104 1.14 11.95 29.01
N VAL A 105 0.54 10.88 29.56
CA VAL A 105 0.85 10.38 30.91
C VAL A 105 2.31 9.90 30.99
N LEU A 106 2.78 9.17 29.98
CA LEU A 106 4.16 8.68 29.91
C LEU A 106 5.17 9.84 29.90
N PHE A 107 4.96 10.87 29.07
CA PHE A 107 5.87 12.01 28.97
C PHE A 107 5.80 12.97 30.16
N TYR A 108 4.60 13.19 30.71
CA TYR A 108 4.41 14.13 31.82
C TYR A 108 4.84 13.56 33.17
N LEU A 109 4.50 12.30 33.46
CA LEU A 109 4.77 11.64 34.74
C LEU A 109 5.86 10.57 34.62
N GLY A 110 5.72 9.66 33.66
CA GLY A 110 6.54 8.46 33.59
C GLY A 110 8.03 8.74 33.38
N LEU A 111 8.37 9.52 32.35
CA LEU A 111 9.76 9.79 31.99
C LEU A 111 10.50 10.66 33.02
N PRO A 112 9.96 11.79 33.52
CA PRO A 112 10.61 12.53 34.60
C PRO A 112 10.82 11.70 35.86
N TYR A 113 9.86 10.82 36.21
CA TYR A 113 10.00 9.90 37.34
C TYR A 113 11.13 8.89 37.10
N LEU A 114 11.18 8.26 35.93
CA LEU A 114 12.22 7.30 35.57
C LEU A 114 13.62 7.92 35.60
N ILE A 115 13.78 9.12 35.02
CA ILE A 115 15.06 9.86 35.04
C ILE A 115 15.44 10.22 36.49
N GLY A 116 14.45 10.61 37.30
CA GLY A 116 14.60 10.84 38.74
C GLY A 116 15.16 9.64 39.50
N GLN A 117 14.70 8.44 39.16
CA GLN A 117 15.15 7.19 39.78
C GLN A 117 16.53 6.75 39.29
N MET A 118 16.83 6.95 38.00
CA MET A 118 18.11 6.52 37.42
C MET A 118 19.29 7.43 37.82
N MET A 119 19.05 8.74 38.04
CA MET A 119 20.11 9.73 38.26
C MET A 119 19.77 10.74 39.37
N PRO A 120 19.46 10.30 40.61
CA PRO A 120 19.00 11.20 41.68
C PRO A 120 20.04 12.25 42.09
N GLU A 121 21.31 11.85 42.21
CA GLU A 121 22.40 12.77 42.58
C GLU A 121 22.64 13.82 41.51
N GLN A 122 22.56 13.43 40.23
CA GLN A 122 22.85 14.31 39.11
C GLN A 122 21.80 15.40 38.95
N ILE A 123 20.51 15.09 39.18
CA ILE A 123 19.44 16.09 39.17
C ILE A 123 19.62 17.12 40.28
N GLN A 124 20.01 16.68 41.48
CA GLN A 124 20.30 17.59 42.59
C GLN A 124 21.49 18.49 42.28
N GLU A 125 22.53 17.95 41.63
CA GLU A 125 23.69 18.74 41.22
C GLU A 125 23.33 19.75 40.13
N TRP A 126 22.53 19.37 39.12
CA TRP A 126 22.02 20.32 38.11
C TRP A 126 21.21 21.46 38.73
N ALA A 127 20.42 21.17 39.76
CA ALA A 127 19.68 22.19 40.50
C ALA A 127 20.61 23.10 41.30
N ARG A 128 21.63 22.54 41.99
CA ARG A 128 22.63 23.31 42.74
C ARG A 128 23.49 24.19 41.84
N SER A 129 23.97 23.64 40.72
CA SER A 129 24.81 24.32 39.74
C SER A 129 24.04 25.27 38.82
N ARG A 130 22.71 25.35 38.96
CA ARG A 130 21.80 26.11 38.08
C ARG A 130 22.04 25.82 36.60
N ASN A 131 22.21 24.55 36.24
CA ASN A 131 22.39 24.12 34.85
C ASN A 131 21.09 24.33 34.05
N THR A 132 20.99 25.49 33.39
CA THR A 132 19.79 25.92 32.67
C THR A 132 19.44 24.98 31.51
N ALA A 133 20.44 24.39 30.85
CA ALA A 133 20.24 23.48 29.74
C ALA A 133 19.57 22.17 30.19
N ALA A 134 20.10 21.51 31.22
CA ALA A 134 19.53 20.27 31.75
C ALA A 134 18.11 20.47 32.31
N LEU A 135 17.89 21.57 33.03
CA LEU A 135 16.57 21.93 33.56
C LEU A 135 15.55 22.23 32.45
N ALA A 136 15.97 22.91 31.37
CA ALA A 136 15.12 23.14 30.21
C ALA A 136 14.69 21.84 29.54
N ILE A 137 15.59 20.85 29.43
CA ILE A 137 15.27 19.52 28.88
C ILE A 137 14.22 18.81 29.72
N LEU A 138 14.37 18.80 31.05
CA LEU A 138 13.38 18.17 31.96
C LEU A 138 12.03 18.88 31.91
N ALA A 139 12.02 20.21 31.83
CA ALA A 139 10.80 20.98 31.65
C ALA A 139 10.12 20.66 30.31
N GLN A 140 10.92 20.47 29.25
CA GLN A 140 10.42 20.16 27.91
C GLN A 140 9.70 18.81 27.84
N LEU A 141 10.12 17.80 28.61
CA LEU A 141 9.40 16.52 28.71
C LEU A 141 7.96 16.71 29.22
N LYS A 142 7.79 17.56 30.23
CA LYS A 142 6.47 17.90 30.77
C LYS A 142 5.63 18.69 29.76
N THR A 143 6.24 19.67 29.09
CA THR A 143 5.56 20.45 28.04
C THR A 143 5.06 19.56 26.91
N ALA A 144 5.88 18.61 26.45
CA ALA A 144 5.48 17.64 25.43
C ALA A 144 4.26 16.82 25.89
N GLY A 145 4.26 16.31 27.12
CA GLY A 145 3.12 15.61 27.70
C GLY A 145 1.84 16.46 27.75
N LEU A 146 1.96 17.75 28.11
CA LEU A 146 0.84 18.69 28.12
C LEU A 146 0.31 18.98 26.70
N MET A 147 1.18 19.09 25.70
CA MET A 147 0.76 19.28 24.31
C MET A 147 -0.04 18.08 23.80
N MET A 148 0.35 16.86 24.17
CA MET A 148 -0.35 15.63 23.77
C MET A 148 -1.70 15.44 24.48
N SER A 149 -1.82 15.91 25.73
CA SER A 149 -3.02 15.67 26.55
C SER A 149 -4.26 16.38 26.02
N VAL A 150 -4.12 17.59 25.46
CA VAL A 150 -5.25 18.40 24.97
C VAL A 150 -6.01 17.73 23.82
N PRO A 151 -5.39 17.46 22.64
CA PRO A 151 -6.09 16.79 21.55
C PRO A 151 -6.47 15.34 21.89
N GLY A 152 -5.64 14.63 22.67
CA GLY A 152 -5.93 13.28 23.11
C GLY A 152 -7.21 13.19 23.94
N SER A 153 -7.41 14.11 24.88
CA SER A 153 -8.61 14.16 25.73
C SER A 153 -9.87 14.46 24.91
N ILE A 154 -9.78 15.36 23.93
CA ILE A 154 -10.90 15.70 23.04
C ILE A 154 -11.32 14.48 22.20
N LEU A 155 -10.36 13.76 21.60
CA LEU A 155 -10.64 12.57 20.79
C LEU A 155 -11.17 11.41 21.64
N LEU A 156 -10.64 11.23 22.86
CA LEU A 156 -11.10 10.22 23.81
C LEU A 156 -12.58 10.42 24.18
N VAL A 157 -12.95 11.66 24.55
CA VAL A 157 -14.35 11.99 24.89
C VAL A 157 -15.27 11.74 23.69
N ARG A 158 -14.86 12.13 22.48
CA ARG A 158 -15.63 11.85 21.25
C ARG A 158 -15.83 10.36 21.02
N ASP A 159 -14.77 9.54 21.12
CA ASP A 159 -14.88 8.09 20.88
C ASP A 159 -15.81 7.42 21.89
N VAL A 160 -15.72 7.77 23.18
CA VAL A 160 -16.63 7.28 24.21
C VAL A 160 -18.09 7.60 23.85
N VAL A 161 -18.37 8.81 23.37
CA VAL A 161 -19.73 9.20 22.93
C VAL A 161 -20.19 8.39 21.70
N LEU A 162 -19.32 8.19 20.71
CA LEU A 162 -19.65 7.42 19.50
C LEU A 162 -19.89 5.93 19.81
N GLN A 163 -19.08 5.33 20.68
CA GLN A 163 -19.26 3.93 21.10
C GLN A 163 -20.59 3.71 21.82
N ILE A 164 -21.01 4.65 22.68
CA ILE A 164 -22.33 4.60 23.35
C ILE A 164 -23.46 4.62 22.31
N ILE A 165 -23.32 5.41 21.24
CA ILE A 165 -24.33 5.51 20.17
C ILE A 165 -24.33 4.25 19.28
N GLU A 166 -23.16 3.77 18.84
CA GLU A 166 -23.02 2.66 17.88
C GLU A 166 -23.23 1.27 18.51
N GLY A 167 -22.88 1.11 19.78
CA GLY A 167 -23.13 -0.13 20.53
C GLY A 167 -24.60 -0.55 20.53
N SER A 168 -25.51 0.41 20.34
CA SER A 168 -26.95 0.15 20.18
C SER A 168 -27.33 -0.41 18.80
N ARG A 169 -26.55 -0.16 17.74
CA ARG A 169 -26.89 -0.51 16.33
C ARG A 169 -26.27 -1.83 15.85
N ARG A 170 -25.01 -2.13 16.23
CA ARG A 170 -24.25 -3.29 15.73
C ARG A 170 -24.90 -4.66 16.02
N LYS A 171 -25.66 -4.79 17.10
CA LYS A 171 -26.41 -6.02 17.42
C LYS A 171 -27.42 -6.42 16.33
N ARG A 172 -27.79 -5.51 15.42
CA ARG A 172 -28.81 -5.75 14.39
C ARG A 172 -28.25 -6.29 13.05
N GLU A 173 -26.99 -6.03 12.73
CA GLU A 173 -26.38 -6.33 11.41
C GLU A 173 -25.61 -7.66 11.38
N GLN A 174 -25.07 -8.13 12.50
CA GLN A 174 -24.37 -9.43 12.55
C GLN A 174 -25.28 -10.63 12.26
N PHE A 175 -26.60 -10.46 12.36
CA PHE A 175 -27.55 -11.51 12.02
C PHE A 175 -27.77 -11.70 10.51
N SER A 176 -27.37 -10.77 9.64
CA SER A 176 -27.66 -10.85 8.18
C SER A 176 -26.50 -11.31 7.30
N ALA A 177 -25.25 -11.26 7.77
CA ALA A 177 -24.06 -11.48 6.94
C ALA A 177 -23.56 -12.94 6.84
N MET A 178 -24.09 -13.88 7.63
CA MET A 178 -23.59 -15.27 7.66
C MET A 178 -24.08 -16.17 6.52
N GLN A 179 -24.72 -15.65 5.46
CA GLN A 179 -25.49 -16.46 4.50
C GLN A 179 -24.96 -16.63 3.05
N TYR A 180 -23.88 -16.00 2.57
CA TYR A 180 -23.48 -16.11 1.15
C TYR A 180 -21.98 -16.27 0.88
N GLY A 181 -21.56 -17.39 0.25
CA GLY A 181 -20.41 -17.39 -0.69
C GLY A 181 -19.19 -18.29 -0.43
N GLY A 182 -19.21 -19.23 0.53
CA GLY A 182 -18.00 -19.99 0.92
C GLY A 182 -17.49 -21.12 0.00
N SER A 183 -17.99 -21.32 -1.22
CA SER A 183 -17.79 -22.59 -1.96
C SER A 183 -17.56 -22.48 -3.47
N VAL A 184 -16.48 -21.82 -3.92
CA VAL A 184 -16.07 -21.85 -5.34
C VAL A 184 -14.68 -22.48 -5.49
N LYS A 185 -14.58 -23.55 -6.29
CA LYS A 185 -13.34 -24.29 -6.62
C LYS A 185 -12.47 -23.50 -7.61
N GLU A 186 -11.15 -23.43 -7.37
CA GLU A 186 -10.17 -22.87 -8.31
C GLU A 186 -9.78 -23.89 -9.40
N GLU A 187 -9.61 -23.43 -10.65
CA GLU A 187 -9.18 -24.24 -11.79
C GLU A 187 -7.78 -23.84 -12.29
N ALA A 188 -6.96 -24.88 -12.57
CA ALA A 188 -5.71 -24.99 -13.35
C ALA A 188 -4.54 -23.99 -13.14
N PRO A 189 -3.26 -24.48 -13.21
CA PRO A 189 -2.08 -23.68 -12.92
C PRO A 189 -1.79 -22.60 -13.98
N VAL A 190 -1.27 -21.47 -13.50
CA VAL A 190 -0.96 -20.27 -14.27
C VAL A 190 0.26 -20.52 -15.20
N PRO A 191 0.24 -20.07 -16.47
CA PRO A 191 1.42 -20.15 -17.33
C PRO A 191 2.60 -19.33 -16.76
N GLY A 192 3.83 -19.78 -16.99
CA GLY A 192 5.04 -19.11 -16.50
C GLY A 192 5.17 -17.65 -16.95
N ALA A 193 5.80 -16.80 -16.12
CA ALA A 193 5.78 -15.34 -16.23
C ALA A 193 6.21 -14.77 -17.61
N LEU A 194 7.26 -15.34 -18.23
CA LEU A 194 7.77 -14.85 -19.52
C LEU A 194 6.77 -15.05 -20.66
N ILE A 195 6.13 -16.22 -20.72
CA ILE A 195 5.06 -16.51 -21.70
C ILE A 195 3.80 -15.71 -21.32
N GLY A 196 3.53 -15.58 -20.02
CA GLY A 196 2.44 -14.81 -19.45
C GLY A 196 2.43 -13.33 -19.83
N MET A 197 3.61 -12.72 -19.98
CA MET A 197 3.77 -11.31 -20.37
C MET A 197 3.15 -10.99 -21.73
N LEU A 198 3.17 -11.95 -22.65
CA LEU A 198 2.60 -11.83 -24.00
C LEU A 198 1.31 -12.64 -24.15
N ALA A 199 0.89 -13.31 -23.08
CA ALA A 199 -0.32 -14.11 -23.05
C ALA A 199 -1.52 -13.25 -23.42
N LYS A 200 -2.44 -13.84 -24.18
CA LYS A 200 -3.74 -13.27 -24.53
C LYS A 200 -4.69 -13.53 -23.37
N CYS A 201 -5.79 -12.76 -23.28
CA CYS A 201 -6.71 -12.86 -22.14
C CYS A 201 -7.28 -14.27 -21.91
N TRP A 202 -7.42 -15.07 -22.96
CA TRP A 202 -7.91 -16.45 -22.87
C TRP A 202 -6.86 -17.49 -22.47
N GLN A 203 -5.59 -17.10 -22.35
CA GLN A 203 -4.52 -17.95 -21.83
C GLN A 203 -4.35 -17.79 -20.32
N LEU A 204 -5.11 -16.88 -19.69
CA LEU A 204 -5.10 -16.62 -18.25
C LEU A 204 -6.14 -17.49 -17.53
N PRO A 205 -5.90 -17.85 -16.26
CA PRO A 205 -6.76 -18.78 -15.50
C PRO A 205 -8.19 -18.27 -15.31
N TYR A 206 -8.39 -16.95 -15.31
CA TYR A 206 -9.72 -16.34 -15.16
C TYR A 206 -10.63 -16.48 -16.38
N CYS A 207 -10.11 -16.91 -17.54
CA CYS A 207 -10.92 -17.10 -18.74
C CYS A 207 -11.46 -18.54 -18.81
N ARG A 208 -12.64 -18.74 -18.23
CA ARG A 208 -13.38 -20.01 -18.26
C ARG A 208 -13.67 -20.46 -19.68
N GLU A 209 -13.56 -21.76 -19.93
CA GLU A 209 -13.74 -22.34 -21.25
C GLU A 209 -15.17 -22.13 -21.80
N ALA A 210 -16.18 -22.20 -20.93
CA ALA A 210 -17.57 -21.94 -21.29
C ALA A 210 -17.77 -20.54 -21.89
N ILE A 211 -17.19 -19.51 -21.26
CA ILE A 211 -17.25 -18.13 -21.74
C ILE A 211 -16.40 -17.96 -23.02
N ARG A 212 -15.25 -18.65 -23.09
CA ARG A 212 -14.30 -18.56 -24.20
C ARG A 212 -14.92 -18.92 -25.55
N LYS A 213 -15.77 -19.96 -25.60
CA LYS A 213 -16.43 -20.43 -26.84
C LYS A 213 -17.33 -19.36 -27.47
N PHE A 214 -17.89 -18.47 -26.67
CA PHE A 214 -18.84 -17.44 -27.11
C PHE A 214 -18.29 -16.00 -27.02
N CYS A 215 -17.03 -15.85 -26.58
CA CYS A 215 -16.44 -14.53 -26.41
C CYS A 215 -16.06 -13.90 -27.76
N PRO A 216 -16.58 -12.72 -28.14
CA PRO A 216 -16.28 -12.08 -29.42
C PRO A 216 -14.80 -11.69 -29.56
N ILE A 217 -14.13 -11.40 -28.44
CA ILE A 217 -12.68 -11.11 -28.41
C ILE A 217 -11.86 -12.36 -28.73
N TYR A 218 -12.27 -13.52 -28.21
CA TYR A 218 -11.62 -14.79 -28.50
C TYR A 218 -11.77 -15.16 -29.98
N LEU A 219 -12.99 -15.03 -30.51
CA LEU A 219 -13.30 -15.34 -31.91
C LEU A 219 -12.57 -14.39 -32.88
N SER A 220 -12.49 -13.10 -32.56
CA SER A 220 -11.73 -12.11 -33.35
C SER A 220 -10.21 -12.21 -33.20
N ARG A 221 -9.71 -13.04 -32.27
CA ARG A 221 -8.28 -13.22 -31.95
C ARG A 221 -7.54 -11.93 -31.53
N ARG A 222 -8.27 -10.91 -31.06
CA ARG A 222 -7.70 -9.64 -30.56
C ARG A 222 -7.51 -9.65 -29.04
N ARG A 223 -6.78 -8.70 -28.49
CA ARG A 223 -6.56 -8.59 -27.02
C ARG A 223 -7.66 -7.72 -26.41
N CYS A 224 -8.32 -8.20 -25.34
CA CYS A 224 -9.45 -7.49 -24.73
C CYS A 224 -9.08 -6.06 -24.27
N TRP A 225 -7.89 -5.87 -23.69
CA TRP A 225 -7.42 -4.56 -23.24
C TRP A 225 -7.04 -3.60 -24.38
N ARG A 226 -6.71 -4.13 -25.57
CA ARG A 226 -6.46 -3.29 -26.75
C ARG A 226 -7.76 -2.68 -27.28
N GLU A 227 -8.81 -3.50 -27.30
CA GLU A 227 -10.16 -3.09 -27.72
C GLU A 227 -10.96 -2.40 -26.59
N ARG A 228 -10.44 -2.45 -25.35
CA ARG A 228 -11.10 -1.98 -24.11
C ARG A 228 -12.49 -2.57 -23.90
N VAL A 229 -12.66 -3.84 -24.30
CA VAL A 229 -13.90 -4.62 -24.16
C VAL A 229 -13.53 -6.03 -23.75
N GLY A 230 -14.11 -6.55 -22.66
CA GLY A 230 -13.81 -7.86 -22.12
C GLY A 230 -14.91 -8.36 -21.19
N CYS A 231 -14.97 -9.67 -20.97
CA CYS A 231 -16.02 -10.32 -20.19
C CYS A 231 -16.14 -9.79 -18.74
N MET A 232 -15.02 -9.42 -18.11
CA MET A 232 -15.01 -8.92 -16.72
C MET A 232 -15.16 -7.40 -16.59
N CYS A 233 -15.03 -6.64 -17.69
CA CYS A 233 -15.09 -5.17 -17.66
C CYS A 233 -16.30 -4.58 -18.40
N GLU A 234 -16.97 -5.39 -19.23
CA GLU A 234 -18.20 -5.03 -19.94
C GLU A 234 -19.26 -6.09 -19.71
N GLU A 235 -20.26 -5.76 -18.90
CA GLU A 235 -21.34 -6.69 -18.50
C GLU A 235 -22.10 -7.26 -19.70
N ARG A 236 -22.29 -6.48 -20.78
CA ARG A 236 -22.96 -6.95 -22.00
C ARG A 236 -22.27 -8.15 -22.63
N VAL A 237 -20.93 -8.23 -22.54
CA VAL A 237 -20.16 -9.34 -23.10
C VAL A 237 -20.40 -10.62 -22.29
N ILE A 238 -20.50 -10.50 -20.96
CA ILE A 238 -20.77 -11.65 -20.10
C ILE A 238 -22.22 -12.10 -20.22
N ARG A 239 -23.18 -11.16 -20.24
CA ARG A 239 -24.61 -11.47 -20.43
C ARG A 239 -24.82 -12.19 -21.76
N HIS A 240 -24.31 -11.66 -22.87
CA HIS A 240 -24.39 -12.34 -24.16
C HIS A 240 -23.79 -13.76 -24.14
N ALA A 241 -22.64 -13.95 -23.48
CA ALA A 241 -22.06 -15.28 -23.36
C ALA A 241 -22.91 -16.23 -22.49
N MET A 242 -23.54 -15.72 -21.43
CA MET A 242 -24.43 -16.49 -20.55
C MET A 242 -25.76 -16.80 -21.23
N ASP A 243 -26.38 -15.85 -21.93
CA ASP A 243 -27.64 -16.05 -22.65
C ASP A 243 -27.49 -17.15 -23.70
N VAL A 244 -26.36 -17.17 -24.43
CA VAL A 244 -26.06 -18.24 -25.40
C VAL A 244 -25.84 -19.59 -24.71
N LEU A 245 -25.27 -19.62 -23.50
CA LEU A 245 -25.11 -20.84 -22.71
C LEU A 245 -26.45 -21.36 -22.21
N ILE A 246 -27.32 -20.49 -21.69
CA ILE A 246 -28.66 -20.82 -21.21
C ILE A 246 -29.50 -21.38 -22.35
N ASN A 247 -29.60 -20.65 -23.47
CA ASN A 247 -30.36 -21.10 -24.64
C ASN A 247 -29.88 -22.47 -25.16
N LYS A 248 -28.56 -22.71 -25.10
CA LYS A 248 -28.00 -24.02 -25.50
C LYS A 248 -28.37 -25.12 -24.52
N GLN A 249 -28.41 -24.84 -23.22
CA GLN A 249 -28.85 -25.81 -22.21
C GLN A 249 -30.34 -26.12 -22.34
N GLU A 250 -31.18 -25.12 -22.61
CA GLU A 250 -32.60 -25.29 -22.88
C GLU A 250 -32.85 -26.21 -24.08
N ILE A 251 -32.16 -25.97 -25.22
CA ILE A 251 -32.27 -26.84 -26.41
C ILE A 251 -31.87 -28.29 -26.10
N VAL A 252 -30.81 -28.50 -25.29
CA VAL A 252 -30.37 -29.84 -24.90
C VAL A 252 -31.36 -30.49 -23.94
N GLN A 253 -31.94 -29.73 -23.00
CA GLN A 253 -32.95 -30.22 -22.06
C GLN A 253 -34.27 -30.57 -22.77
N ASP A 254 -34.72 -29.74 -23.71
CA ASP A 254 -35.92 -29.99 -24.51
C ASP A 254 -35.75 -31.21 -25.42
N ALA A 255 -34.54 -31.41 -25.98
CA ALA A 255 -34.21 -32.61 -26.74
C ALA A 255 -34.11 -33.87 -25.86
N ALA A 256 -33.76 -33.72 -24.57
CA ALA A 256 -33.65 -34.83 -23.62
C ALA A 256 -34.97 -35.18 -22.92
N LYS A 257 -35.97 -34.29 -22.96
CA LYS A 257 -37.28 -34.54 -22.36
C LYS A 257 -37.95 -35.67 -23.16
N PRO A 258 -38.24 -36.84 -22.55
CA PRO A 258 -38.95 -37.89 -23.25
C PRO A 258 -40.29 -37.31 -23.70
N THR A 259 -40.51 -37.28 -25.01
CA THR A 259 -41.82 -36.99 -25.60
C THR A 259 -42.82 -37.85 -24.84
N ALA A 260 -43.81 -37.20 -24.21
CA ALA A 260 -44.85 -37.86 -23.43
C ALA A 260 -45.43 -39.05 -24.22
N PRO A 261 -45.86 -40.14 -23.55
CA PRO A 261 -46.36 -41.33 -24.22
C PRO A 261 -47.42 -40.92 -25.24
N ALA A 262 -47.11 -41.22 -26.50
CA ALA A 262 -47.96 -40.92 -27.65
C ALA A 262 -49.13 -41.92 -27.66
N ASP A 263 -50.10 -41.74 -26.77
CA ASP A 263 -51.33 -42.53 -26.79
C ASP A 263 -52.27 -42.15 -27.96
N ASP A 264 -52.00 -41.06 -28.69
CA ASP A 264 -52.87 -40.56 -29.77
C ASP A 264 -52.27 -40.61 -31.20
N LEU A 265 -51.13 -41.29 -31.42
CA LEU A 265 -50.51 -41.41 -32.75
C LEU A 265 -50.16 -42.85 -33.16
N ILE A 266 -51.01 -43.82 -32.80
CA ILE A 266 -50.95 -45.19 -33.33
C ILE A 266 -51.92 -45.28 -34.52
N GLN A 267 -51.51 -44.83 -35.70
CA GLN A 267 -52.20 -45.23 -36.94
C GLN A 267 -51.30 -45.41 -38.17
N GLY A 268 -49.97 -45.45 -38.02
CA GLY A 268 -49.08 -45.69 -39.16
C GLY A 268 -47.66 -46.15 -38.84
N LEU A 269 -47.36 -46.52 -37.59
CA LEU A 269 -46.03 -46.99 -37.22
C LEU A 269 -45.95 -48.52 -37.39
N ASP A 270 -45.12 -48.95 -38.34
CA ASP A 270 -44.83 -50.36 -38.62
C ASP A 270 -44.07 -50.99 -37.43
N LEU A 271 -44.80 -51.74 -36.61
CA LEU A 271 -44.34 -52.38 -35.36
C LEU A 271 -43.34 -53.54 -35.58
N THR A 272 -42.90 -53.78 -36.81
CA THR A 272 -41.99 -54.88 -37.12
C THR A 272 -40.51 -54.51 -36.98
N LYS A 273 -40.16 -53.23 -36.81
CA LYS A 273 -38.76 -52.80 -36.66
C LYS A 273 -38.26 -52.90 -35.20
N PRO A 274 -37.15 -53.62 -34.94
CA PRO A 274 -36.61 -53.77 -33.59
C PRO A 274 -36.02 -52.44 -33.07
N ALA A 275 -36.23 -52.17 -31.78
CA ALA A 275 -35.83 -50.92 -31.10
C ALA A 275 -34.34 -50.57 -31.22
N SER A 276 -33.47 -51.53 -31.55
CA SER A 276 -32.03 -51.33 -31.75
C SER A 276 -31.67 -50.53 -33.01
N GLU A 277 -32.55 -50.42 -34.01
CA GLU A 277 -32.29 -49.61 -35.22
C GLU A 277 -32.51 -48.11 -35.00
N HIS A 278 -33.47 -47.72 -34.14
CA HIS A 278 -33.78 -46.31 -33.91
C HIS A 278 -32.73 -45.57 -33.05
N GLU A 279 -31.96 -46.30 -32.23
CA GLU A 279 -30.88 -45.72 -31.42
C GLU A 279 -29.60 -45.49 -32.24
N ALA A 280 -29.35 -46.32 -33.26
CA ALA A 280 -28.25 -46.14 -34.20
C ALA A 280 -28.42 -44.88 -35.07
N ASP A 281 -29.65 -44.59 -35.52
CA ASP A 281 -29.93 -43.41 -36.33
C ASP A 281 -29.85 -42.09 -35.55
N ARG A 282 -30.15 -42.09 -34.23
CA ARG A 282 -29.98 -40.90 -33.38
C ARG A 282 -28.53 -40.62 -33.03
N ALA A 283 -27.67 -41.65 -32.92
CA ALA A 283 -26.24 -41.48 -32.73
C ALA A 283 -25.51 -40.94 -33.99
N ALA A 284 -26.12 -41.08 -35.17
CA ALA A 284 -25.57 -40.62 -36.45
C ALA A 284 -25.93 -39.17 -36.81
N ALA A 285 -26.72 -38.45 -36.01
CA ALA A 285 -27.04 -37.06 -36.27
C ALA A 285 -25.76 -36.21 -36.29
N PRO A 286 -25.38 -35.60 -37.43
CA PRO A 286 -24.11 -34.90 -37.55
C PRO A 286 -24.13 -33.69 -36.60
N VAL A 287 -23.29 -33.75 -35.56
CA VAL A 287 -22.94 -32.57 -34.77
C VAL A 287 -22.32 -31.58 -35.74
N LEU A 288 -23.09 -30.58 -36.17
CA LEU A 288 -22.61 -29.56 -37.08
C LEU A 288 -21.31 -28.98 -36.49
N PRO A 289 -20.20 -29.02 -37.25
CA PRO A 289 -18.95 -28.49 -36.75
C PRO A 289 -19.15 -27.02 -36.40
N PRO A 290 -18.57 -26.53 -35.29
CA PRO A 290 -18.71 -25.13 -34.90
C PRO A 290 -18.29 -24.26 -36.09
N VAL A 291 -19.20 -23.40 -36.55
CA VAL A 291 -18.96 -22.50 -37.68
C VAL A 291 -17.70 -21.70 -37.38
N ARG A 292 -16.60 -22.00 -38.08
CA ARG A 292 -15.37 -21.22 -37.99
C ARG A 292 -15.59 -19.91 -38.72
N MET A 293 -16.04 -18.89 -37.99
CA MET A 293 -16.05 -17.52 -38.50
C MET A 293 -14.63 -17.09 -38.87
N ARG A 294 -14.48 -16.39 -40.01
CA ARG A 294 -13.17 -15.90 -40.43
C ARG A 294 -12.67 -14.83 -39.44
N PRO A 295 -11.37 -14.81 -39.09
CA PRO A 295 -10.81 -13.75 -38.26
C PRO A 295 -11.07 -12.38 -38.89
N GLY A 296 -11.90 -11.56 -38.26
CA GLY A 296 -12.27 -10.22 -38.74
C GLY A 296 -13.76 -10.02 -39.04
N GLU A 297 -14.53 -11.09 -39.21
CA GLU A 297 -15.98 -11.00 -39.48
C GLU A 297 -16.81 -10.79 -38.20
N VAL A 298 -16.24 -11.14 -37.04
CA VAL A 298 -16.89 -11.00 -35.73
C VAL A 298 -16.90 -9.54 -35.29
N LYS A 299 -18.07 -8.90 -35.37
CA LYS A 299 -18.29 -7.55 -34.86
C LYS A 299 -18.19 -7.53 -33.33
N ILE A 300 -17.19 -6.83 -32.80
CA ILE A 300 -17.02 -6.66 -31.35
C ILE A 300 -18.09 -5.67 -30.85
N PRO A 301 -18.93 -6.04 -29.86
CA PRO A 301 -19.92 -5.13 -29.33
C PRO A 301 -19.23 -4.03 -28.53
N HIS A 302 -19.36 -2.78 -28.99
CA HIS A 302 -18.93 -1.62 -28.23
C HIS A 302 -20.15 -0.95 -27.59
N ASN A 303 -20.01 -0.57 -26.33
CA ASN A 303 -21.00 0.24 -25.66
C ASN A 303 -20.80 1.72 -26.08
N PRO A 304 -21.75 2.33 -26.81
CA PRO A 304 -21.63 3.73 -27.23
C PRO A 304 -21.82 4.71 -26.05
N ASN A 305 -22.45 4.26 -24.95
CA ASN A 305 -22.83 5.14 -23.83
C ASN A 305 -21.67 5.40 -22.86
N LEU A 306 -20.52 4.74 -23.02
CA LEU A 306 -19.35 4.89 -22.14
C LEU A 306 -18.25 5.68 -22.83
N SER A 307 -17.81 6.75 -22.18
CA SER A 307 -16.63 7.51 -22.59
C SER A 307 -15.38 6.63 -22.60
N MET A 308 -14.40 7.01 -23.41
CA MET A 308 -13.12 6.27 -23.49
C MET A 308 -12.34 6.27 -22.16
N ALA A 309 -12.55 7.29 -21.33
CA ALA A 309 -12.00 7.37 -19.98
C ALA A 309 -12.67 6.35 -19.03
N ALA A 310 -14.00 6.26 -19.04
CA ALA A 310 -14.73 5.27 -18.23
C ALA A 310 -14.41 3.83 -18.65
N LYS A 311 -14.26 3.56 -19.96
CA LYS A 311 -13.83 2.24 -20.46
C LYS A 311 -12.44 1.86 -19.96
N LYS A 312 -11.53 2.83 -19.94
CA LYS A 312 -10.15 2.67 -19.45
C LYS A 312 -10.13 2.40 -17.94
N GLU A 313 -10.92 3.11 -17.16
CA GLU A 313 -11.06 2.89 -15.71
C GLU A 313 -11.62 1.49 -15.39
N ARG A 314 -12.65 1.06 -16.11
CA ARG A 314 -13.17 -0.32 -15.99
C ARG A 314 -12.12 -1.37 -16.36
N CYS A 315 -11.33 -1.13 -17.41
CA CYS A 315 -10.25 -2.03 -17.79
C CYS A 315 -9.15 -2.07 -16.72
N ARG A 316 -8.86 -0.96 -16.04
CA ARG A 316 -7.90 -0.89 -14.92
C ARG A 316 -8.36 -1.68 -13.70
N ASN A 317 -9.67 -1.75 -13.46
CA ASN A 317 -10.25 -2.54 -12.37
C ASN A 317 -10.53 -4.01 -12.75
N CYS A 318 -10.21 -4.41 -13.99
CA CYS A 318 -10.45 -5.76 -14.49
C CYS A 318 -9.41 -6.75 -13.97
N VAL A 319 -9.86 -7.84 -13.33
CA VAL A 319 -9.00 -8.91 -12.79
C VAL A 319 -8.06 -9.50 -13.85
N ILE A 320 -8.57 -9.75 -15.07
CA ILE A 320 -7.78 -10.30 -16.19
C ILE A 320 -6.66 -9.34 -16.60
N TYR A 321 -6.94 -8.04 -16.62
CA TYR A 321 -5.93 -7.04 -16.98
C TYR A 321 -4.86 -6.92 -15.90
N ASN A 322 -5.26 -6.91 -14.63
CA ASN A 322 -4.34 -6.83 -13.51
C ASN A 322 -3.41 -8.05 -13.43
N GLU A 323 -3.91 -9.25 -13.72
CA GLU A 323 -3.08 -10.45 -13.80
C GLU A 323 -2.05 -10.35 -14.94
N HIS A 324 -2.44 -9.81 -16.09
CA HIS A 324 -1.48 -9.55 -17.18
C HIS A 324 -0.41 -8.51 -16.80
N GLN A 325 -0.76 -7.48 -16.01
CA GLN A 325 0.24 -6.54 -15.49
C GLN A 325 1.17 -7.18 -14.46
N ARG A 326 0.64 -8.05 -13.61
CA ARG A 326 1.44 -8.85 -12.67
C ARG A 326 2.46 -9.71 -13.40
N LEU A 327 2.08 -10.37 -14.49
CA LEU A 327 3.00 -11.17 -15.31
C LEU A 327 4.09 -10.31 -15.97
N LYS A 328 3.76 -9.08 -16.41
CA LYS A 328 4.77 -8.10 -16.88
C LYS A 328 5.74 -7.70 -15.78
N TYR A 329 5.24 -7.42 -14.59
CA TYR A 329 6.07 -7.08 -13.44
C TYR A 329 7.02 -8.22 -13.10
N GLN A 330 6.51 -9.45 -13.01
CA GLN A 330 7.30 -10.65 -12.74
C GLN A 330 8.38 -10.91 -13.81
N ALA A 331 8.10 -10.59 -15.08
CA ALA A 331 9.07 -10.73 -16.15
C ALA A 331 10.19 -9.67 -16.09
N ILE A 332 9.88 -8.43 -15.71
CA ILE A 332 10.84 -7.30 -15.73
C ILE A 332 11.59 -7.15 -14.40
N ALA A 333 10.98 -7.47 -13.26
CA ALA A 333 11.57 -7.28 -11.94
C ALA A 333 12.96 -7.91 -11.77
N PRO A 334 13.26 -9.14 -12.27
CA PRO A 334 14.60 -9.71 -12.19
C PRO A 334 15.68 -8.87 -12.89
N LEU A 335 15.32 -8.21 -14.00
CA LEU A 335 16.24 -7.32 -14.71
C LEU A 335 16.60 -6.09 -13.88
N VAL A 336 15.66 -5.56 -13.09
CA VAL A 336 15.92 -4.44 -12.17
C VAL A 336 16.79 -4.89 -11.00
N VAL A 337 16.49 -6.06 -10.42
CA VAL A 337 17.25 -6.63 -9.29
C VAL A 337 18.71 -6.90 -9.65
N VAL A 338 19.01 -7.29 -10.88
CA VAL A 338 20.39 -7.50 -11.37
C VAL A 338 21.00 -6.20 -11.92
N GLY A 339 20.21 -5.42 -12.67
CA GLY A 339 20.67 -4.23 -13.37
C GLY A 339 21.13 -3.11 -12.44
N VAL A 340 20.44 -2.89 -11.32
CA VAL A 340 20.82 -1.82 -10.37
C VAL A 340 22.17 -2.12 -9.69
N PRO A 341 22.41 -3.30 -9.08
CA PRO A 341 23.72 -3.64 -8.55
C PRO A 341 24.83 -3.65 -9.61
N ALA A 342 24.57 -4.15 -10.82
CA ALA A 342 25.55 -4.13 -11.90
C ALA A 342 25.93 -2.69 -12.28
N ALA A 343 24.95 -1.80 -12.44
CA ALA A 343 25.20 -0.39 -12.70
C ALA A 343 25.98 0.27 -11.55
N ALA A 344 25.68 -0.05 -10.30
CA ALA A 344 26.41 0.46 -9.15
C ALA A 344 27.87 -0.02 -9.13
N TYR A 345 28.13 -1.29 -9.46
CA TYR A 345 29.47 -1.84 -9.57
C TYR A 345 30.33 -1.09 -10.60
N PHE A 346 29.79 -0.83 -11.79
CA PHE A 346 30.50 -0.07 -12.83
C PHE A 346 30.73 1.41 -12.48
N ASN A 347 29.95 1.97 -11.55
CA ASN A 347 30.06 3.37 -11.12
C ASN A 347 30.60 3.51 -9.69
N ILE A 348 31.26 2.47 -9.16
CA ILE A 348 31.63 2.43 -7.73
C ILE A 348 32.56 3.57 -7.31
N GLY A 349 33.50 3.98 -8.17
CA GLY A 349 34.42 5.08 -7.88
C GLY A 349 33.69 6.42 -7.69
N TRP A 350 32.69 6.70 -8.53
CA TRP A 350 31.84 7.90 -8.41
C TRP A 350 30.97 7.85 -7.14
N ILE A 351 30.45 6.66 -6.80
CA ILE A 351 29.64 6.46 -5.59
C ILE A 351 30.51 6.73 -4.35
N ILE A 352 31.73 6.20 -4.29
CA ILE A 352 32.67 6.41 -3.19
C ILE A 352 33.01 7.90 -3.02
N SER A 353 33.38 8.59 -4.09
CA SER A 353 33.72 10.02 -4.01
C SER A 353 32.53 10.86 -3.52
N THR A 354 31.33 10.53 -3.98
CA THR A 354 30.11 11.22 -3.57
C THR A 354 29.78 10.90 -2.11
N LEU A 355 29.97 9.65 -1.67
CA LEU A 355 29.78 9.23 -0.30
C LEU A 355 30.72 9.99 0.65
N HIS A 356 32.00 10.12 0.31
CA HIS A 356 32.95 10.90 1.12
C HIS A 356 32.57 12.37 1.23
N GLN A 357 32.15 13.00 0.13
CA GLN A 357 31.66 14.39 0.16
C GLN A 357 30.44 14.53 1.05
N LEU A 358 29.48 13.59 0.95
CA LEU A 358 28.31 13.58 1.82
C LEU A 358 28.70 13.39 3.28
N LEU A 359 29.61 12.46 3.60
CA LEU A 359 30.06 12.23 4.97
C LEU A 359 30.77 13.45 5.56
N HIS A 360 31.59 14.16 4.78
CA HIS A 360 32.18 15.43 5.23
C HIS A 360 31.12 16.50 5.50
N THR A 361 30.12 16.64 4.63
CA THR A 361 29.02 17.59 4.89
C THR A 361 28.19 17.19 6.11
N VAL A 362 28.01 15.89 6.35
CA VAL A 362 27.35 15.38 7.55
C VAL A 362 28.21 15.63 8.79
N ASP A 363 29.52 15.41 8.76
CA ASP A 363 30.41 15.69 9.88
C ASP A 363 30.48 17.19 10.20
N GLU A 364 30.53 18.08 9.20
CA GLU A 364 30.45 19.53 9.43
C GLU A 364 29.12 19.96 10.05
N LEU A 365 28.03 19.36 9.58
CA LEU A 365 26.69 19.61 10.12
C LEU A 365 26.58 19.06 11.55
N MET A 366 27.04 17.83 11.78
CA MET A 366 27.07 17.19 13.09
C MET A 366 27.97 17.97 14.05
N ALA A 367 29.12 18.49 13.63
CA ALA A 367 29.99 19.31 14.47
C ALA A 367 29.27 20.58 14.97
N ARG A 368 28.49 21.24 14.11
CA ARG A 368 27.67 22.42 14.48
C ARG A 368 26.57 22.08 15.49
N PHE A 369 25.99 20.90 15.38
CA PHE A 369 24.96 20.43 16.31
C PHE A 369 25.53 19.66 17.51
N SER A 370 26.78 19.20 17.47
CA SER A 370 27.32 18.37 18.54
C SER A 370 27.45 19.16 19.84
N PHE A 371 27.23 18.48 20.96
CA PHE A 371 27.52 19.00 22.29
C PHE A 371 29.00 18.85 22.67
N ALA A 372 29.88 18.55 21.71
CA ALA A 372 31.31 18.43 21.98
C ALA A 372 31.92 19.80 22.26
N ALA A 373 32.85 19.84 23.23
CA ALA A 373 33.61 21.06 23.52
C ALA A 373 34.53 21.41 22.34
N ASN A 374 35.11 20.38 21.69
CA ASN A 374 36.02 20.53 20.57
C ASN A 374 35.43 19.93 19.28
N PRO A 375 35.22 20.72 18.21
CA PRO A 375 34.65 20.23 16.94
C PRO A 375 35.51 19.18 16.24
N GLN A 376 36.81 19.12 16.55
CA GLN A 376 37.73 18.15 15.94
C GLN A 376 37.50 16.72 16.43
N ASP A 377 36.87 16.54 17.59
CA ASP A 377 36.65 15.21 18.17
C ASP A 377 35.43 14.48 17.55
N THR A 378 34.61 15.17 16.74
CA THR A 378 33.36 14.63 16.20
C THR A 378 33.49 14.01 14.82
N GLY A 379 34.70 13.83 14.29
CA GLY A 379 34.98 13.21 12.98
C GLY A 379 34.69 11.70 12.92
N PHE A 380 33.60 11.26 13.53
CA PHE A 380 33.22 9.86 13.67
C PHE A 380 32.82 9.24 12.33
N ALA A 381 32.13 9.96 11.44
CA ALA A 381 31.68 9.38 10.18
C ALA A 381 32.85 9.16 9.22
N VAL A 382 33.78 10.11 9.15
CA VAL A 382 35.06 9.93 8.45
C VAL A 382 35.95 8.89 9.13
N SER A 383 35.99 8.80 10.46
CA SER A 383 36.81 7.77 11.13
C SER A 383 36.27 6.35 10.91
N LEU A 384 34.95 6.16 10.91
CA LEU A 384 34.32 4.87 10.62
C LEU A 384 34.63 4.36 9.21
N THR A 385 34.68 5.25 8.23
CA THR A 385 34.93 4.88 6.83
C THR A 385 36.43 4.75 6.51
N SER A 386 37.27 5.60 7.08
CA SER A 386 38.72 5.54 6.88
C SER A 386 39.41 4.38 7.61
N THR A 387 38.83 3.87 8.70
CA THR A 387 39.43 2.78 9.49
C THR A 387 39.18 1.38 8.91
N SER A 388 38.14 1.21 8.09
CA SER A 388 37.75 -0.11 7.59
C SER A 388 37.19 -0.05 6.17
N VAL A 389 37.98 -0.57 5.23
CA VAL A 389 37.54 -0.85 3.84
C VAL A 389 36.26 -1.71 3.82
N VAL A 390 36.11 -2.62 4.80
CA VAL A 390 34.92 -3.46 4.93
C VAL A 390 33.68 -2.64 5.26
N ALA A 391 33.80 -1.64 6.14
CA ALA A 391 32.68 -0.77 6.51
C ALA A 391 32.21 0.08 5.33
N GLU A 392 33.15 0.59 4.52
CA GLU A 392 32.86 1.34 3.30
C GLU A 392 32.04 0.51 2.30
N TYR A 393 32.51 -0.69 1.96
CA TYR A 393 31.78 -1.59 1.06
C TYR A 393 30.42 -2.04 1.61
N LEU A 394 30.30 -2.19 2.93
CA LEU A 394 29.02 -2.52 3.58
C LEU A 394 28.01 -1.38 3.39
N ILE A 395 28.42 -0.13 3.59
CA ILE A 395 27.57 1.05 3.38
C ILE A 395 27.12 1.13 1.91
N ILE A 396 28.04 0.91 0.97
CA ILE A 396 27.72 0.87 -0.47
C ILE A 396 26.70 -0.23 -0.75
N GLY A 397 26.88 -1.44 -0.18
CA GLY A 397 25.92 -2.53 -0.28
C GLY A 397 24.51 -2.13 0.20
N CYS A 398 24.40 -1.45 1.34
CA CYS A 398 23.13 -0.93 1.85
C CYS A 398 22.49 0.08 0.88
N ILE A 399 23.27 1.01 0.33
CA ILE A 399 22.78 1.99 -0.66
C ILE A 399 22.25 1.28 -1.90
N VAL A 400 22.96 0.27 -2.41
CA VAL A 400 22.52 -0.52 -3.58
C VAL A 400 21.20 -1.23 -3.31
N VAL A 401 21.00 -1.80 -2.11
CA VAL A 401 19.73 -2.44 -1.73
C VAL A 401 18.59 -1.42 -1.69
N ILE A 402 18.82 -0.22 -1.12
CA ILE A 402 17.83 0.86 -1.08
C ILE A 402 17.46 1.32 -2.50
N LEU A 403 18.46 1.55 -3.37
CA LEU A 403 18.24 1.95 -4.76
C LEU A 403 17.48 0.87 -5.54
N THR A 404 17.79 -0.40 -5.33
CA THR A 404 17.08 -1.52 -5.96
C THR A 404 15.62 -1.55 -5.52
N THR A 405 15.36 -1.38 -4.22
CA THR A 405 14.00 -1.31 -3.67
C THR A 405 13.22 -0.13 -4.24
N ALA A 406 13.85 1.05 -4.35
CA ALA A 406 13.25 2.22 -4.96
C ALA A 406 12.92 1.95 -6.45
N ALA A 407 13.86 1.41 -7.21
CA ALA A 407 13.67 1.08 -8.62
C ALA A 407 12.52 0.08 -8.84
N LEU A 408 12.35 -0.92 -7.98
CA LEU A 408 11.21 -1.84 -8.02
C LEU A 408 9.87 -1.14 -7.77
N ARG A 409 9.81 -0.20 -6.82
CA ARG A 409 8.60 0.62 -6.59
C ARG A 409 8.28 1.51 -7.79
N TRP A 410 9.29 2.10 -8.40
CA TRP A 410 9.12 2.85 -9.65
C TRP A 410 8.63 1.94 -10.78
N LEU A 411 9.17 0.73 -10.92
CA LEU A 411 8.71 -0.26 -11.89
C LEU A 411 7.24 -0.64 -11.65
N GLU A 412 6.84 -0.89 -10.40
CA GLU A 412 5.46 -1.15 -10.01
C GLU A 412 4.56 0.02 -10.43
N TYR A 413 4.95 1.25 -10.09
CA TYR A 413 4.23 2.45 -10.49
C TYR A 413 4.08 2.55 -12.02
N PHE A 414 5.15 2.35 -12.79
CA PHE A 414 5.10 2.35 -14.25
C PHE A 414 4.22 1.22 -14.83
N ILE A 415 4.20 0.07 -14.18
CA ILE A 415 3.44 -1.09 -14.67
C ILE A 415 1.96 -1.01 -14.32
N PHE A 416 1.60 -0.51 -13.14
CA PHE A 416 0.22 -0.52 -12.64
C PHE A 416 -0.46 0.85 -12.68
N GLN A 417 0.25 1.94 -12.38
CA GLN A 417 -0.34 3.28 -12.24
C GLN A 417 -0.21 4.11 -13.53
N LEU A 418 0.93 4.04 -14.22
CA LEU A 418 1.18 4.86 -15.41
C LEU A 418 0.46 4.34 -16.68
N LYS A 419 -0.42 3.34 -16.58
CA LYS A 419 -0.96 2.62 -17.76
C LYS A 419 -2.37 3.00 -18.21
N ILE A 420 -2.40 3.17 -19.54
CA ILE A 420 -3.47 3.63 -20.47
C ILE A 420 -3.90 5.04 -20.12
#